data_AF-A0A1E3IY66-F1
#
_entry.id   AF-A0A1E3IY66-F1
#
_cell.length_a   1.000
_cell.length_b   1.000
_cell.length_c   1.000
_cell.angle_alpha   90.00
_cell.angle_beta   90.00
_cell.angle_gamma   90.00
#
_symmetry.space_group_name_H-M   'P 1'
#
loop_
_entity.id
_entity.type
_entity.pdbx_description
1 polymer ?
#
loop_
_entity_poly.entity_id
_entity_poly.type
_entity_poly.pdbx_seq_one_letter_code
_entity_poly.pdbx_strand_id
1 'polypeptide(L)'
;MSSPTTPHHPLLKADEIDTAPWRTLAHSLKPEAVRTQFSMSDAVGMKNIGVHKSRLEPGKESCLNHYHLNDSEWMYILSGTGTLILIDSSPSLLSQHSLPPGSSLSGPIPPPPKPEDLPREERPLGPGDFVGLEGGAAAARYSHSMIAGPGGLEYLLGGVKTSPNVCTYPE
;
A
#
# COMPACT_ATOMS: atom_id res chain seq x y z
N MET A 1 -30.69 6.59 -15.86
CA MET A 1 -29.98 7.15 -17.02
C MET A 1 -28.79 7.91 -16.46
N SER A 2 -27.56 7.40 -16.62
CA SER A 2 -26.37 8.17 -16.24
C SER A 2 -26.29 9.39 -17.15
N SER A 3 -26.18 10.59 -16.56
CA SER A 3 -25.88 11.80 -17.31
C SER A 3 -24.65 11.59 -18.20
N PRO A 4 -24.60 12.18 -19.41
CA PRO A 4 -23.41 12.12 -20.23
C PRO A 4 -22.27 12.77 -19.45
N THR A 5 -21.30 11.97 -19.01
CA THR A 5 -20.14 12.46 -18.28
C THR A 5 -19.36 13.37 -19.21
N THR A 6 -19.26 14.65 -18.86
CA THR A 6 -18.36 15.60 -19.50
C THR A 6 -17.00 14.93 -19.67
N PRO A 7 -16.42 14.91 -20.88
CA PRO A 7 -15.10 14.32 -21.08
C PRO A 7 -14.09 14.98 -20.16
N HIS A 8 -13.32 14.17 -19.43
CA HIS A 8 -12.24 14.69 -18.59
C HIS A 8 -11.13 15.26 -19.48
N HIS A 9 -10.62 16.44 -19.15
CA HIS A 9 -9.42 16.94 -19.81
C HIS A 9 -8.21 16.09 -19.37
N PRO A 10 -7.33 15.63 -20.28
CA PRO A 10 -6.28 14.67 -19.95
C PRO A 10 -5.09 15.28 -19.19
N LEU A 11 -5.00 16.61 -19.14
CA LEU A 11 -3.96 17.34 -18.42
C LEU A 11 -4.55 18.00 -17.18
N LEU A 12 -3.93 17.71 -16.04
CA LEU A 12 -4.07 18.47 -14.80
C LEU A 12 -2.80 19.31 -14.60
N LYS A 13 -2.96 20.62 -14.39
CA LYS A 13 -1.84 21.51 -14.02
C LYS A 13 -1.48 21.32 -12.54
N ALA A 14 -0.24 21.66 -12.18
CA ALA A 14 0.21 21.59 -10.80
C ALA A 14 -0.72 22.37 -9.85
N ASP A 15 -1.04 23.62 -10.18
CA ASP A 15 -1.94 24.46 -9.40
C ASP A 15 -3.35 23.85 -9.26
N GLU A 16 -3.85 23.15 -10.28
CA GLU A 16 -5.14 22.44 -10.21
C GLU A 16 -5.08 21.25 -9.26
N ILE A 17 -3.98 20.51 -9.26
CA ILE A 17 -3.75 19.38 -8.34
C ILE A 17 -3.61 19.89 -6.90
N ASP A 18 -2.85 20.97 -6.70
CA ASP A 18 -2.54 21.53 -5.38
C ASP A 18 -3.74 22.26 -4.75
N THR A 19 -4.64 22.81 -5.57
CA THR A 19 -5.87 23.47 -5.10
C THR A 19 -7.11 22.57 -5.15
N ALA A 20 -6.96 21.32 -5.61
CA ALA A 20 -8.05 20.35 -5.65
C ALA A 20 -8.63 20.08 -4.25
N PRO A 21 -9.89 19.62 -4.15
CA PRO A 21 -10.46 19.17 -2.88
C PRO A 21 -9.88 17.79 -2.51
N TRP A 22 -8.71 17.78 -1.86
CA TRP A 22 -8.11 16.55 -1.35
C TRP A 22 -9.01 15.93 -0.28
N ARG A 23 -9.08 14.60 -0.26
CA ARG A 23 -9.92 13.84 0.65
C ARG A 23 -9.08 13.22 1.75
N THR A 24 -9.48 13.44 3.00
CA THR A 24 -8.96 12.72 4.16
C THR A 24 -9.65 11.37 4.27
N LEU A 25 -8.86 10.30 4.28
CA LEU A 25 -9.30 8.91 4.29
C LEU A 25 -8.64 8.20 5.47
N ALA A 26 -9.45 7.51 6.26
CA ALA A 26 -8.98 6.59 7.30
C ALA A 26 -8.98 5.16 6.74
N HIS A 27 -7.99 4.36 7.12
CA HIS A 27 -7.97 2.93 6.79
C HIS A 27 -9.13 2.21 7.50
N SER A 28 -9.84 1.33 6.80
CA SER A 28 -11.04 0.66 7.34
C SER A 28 -10.76 -0.23 8.55
N LEU A 29 -9.57 -0.85 8.59
CA LEU A 29 -9.12 -1.72 9.70
C LEU A 29 -8.27 -0.98 10.73
N LYS A 30 -7.83 0.26 10.44
CA LYS A 30 -6.93 1.04 11.29
C LYS A 30 -7.32 2.53 11.22
N PRO A 31 -8.39 2.95 11.90
CA PRO A 31 -8.96 4.30 11.74
C PRO A 31 -8.00 5.44 12.09
N GLU A 32 -6.95 5.17 12.87
CA GLU A 32 -5.88 6.10 13.20
C GLU A 32 -4.85 6.30 12.07
N ALA A 33 -4.77 5.36 11.13
CA ALA A 33 -4.00 5.48 9.91
C ALA A 33 -4.81 6.32 8.91
N VAL A 34 -4.51 7.62 8.90
CA VAL A 34 -5.24 8.63 8.14
C VAL A 34 -4.29 9.28 7.14
N ARG A 35 -4.70 9.29 5.87
CA ARG A 35 -4.00 9.98 4.79
C ARG A 35 -4.93 10.97 4.10
N THR A 36 -4.36 12.04 3.58
CA THR A 36 -5.08 12.99 2.72
C THR A 36 -4.59 12.78 1.29
N GLN A 37 -5.50 12.58 0.33
CA GLN A 37 -5.13 12.28 -1.06
C GLN A 37 -6.03 12.95 -2.09
N PHE A 38 -5.48 13.16 -3.29
CA PHE A 38 -6.20 13.49 -4.49
C PHE A 38 -5.96 12.42 -5.57
N SER A 39 -7.06 11.89 -6.14
CA SER A 39 -7.00 10.85 -7.18
C SER A 39 -6.88 11.50 -8.57
N MET A 40 -5.65 11.70 -9.03
CA MET A 40 -5.37 12.28 -10.34
C MET A 40 -5.89 11.37 -11.45
N SER A 41 -5.75 10.05 -11.30
CA SER A 41 -6.27 9.08 -12.27
C SER A 41 -7.78 9.21 -12.47
N ASP A 42 -8.55 9.35 -11.39
CA ASP A 42 -10.01 9.45 -11.49
C ASP A 42 -10.41 10.81 -12.07
N ALA A 43 -9.68 11.88 -11.72
CA ALA A 43 -9.91 13.23 -12.24
C ALA A 43 -9.72 13.34 -13.76
N VAL A 44 -8.89 12.48 -14.36
CA VAL A 44 -8.72 12.38 -15.83
C VAL A 44 -9.45 11.18 -16.47
N GLY A 45 -10.26 10.45 -15.70
CA GLY A 45 -11.08 9.34 -16.20
C GLY A 45 -10.37 8.00 -16.43
N MET A 46 -9.16 7.81 -15.89
CA MET A 46 -8.46 6.52 -15.92
C MET A 46 -9.11 5.50 -14.97
N LYS A 47 -9.21 4.24 -15.40
CA LYS A 47 -9.92 3.18 -14.65
C LYS A 47 -9.04 2.05 -14.14
N ASN A 48 -7.97 1.71 -14.85
CA ASN A 48 -7.20 0.48 -14.60
C ASN A 48 -5.97 0.70 -13.71
N ILE A 49 -5.58 1.96 -13.51
CA ILE A 49 -4.41 2.33 -12.71
C ILE A 49 -4.86 3.44 -11.75
N GLY A 50 -4.47 3.32 -10.48
CA GLY A 50 -4.52 4.39 -9.49
C GLY A 50 -3.28 5.26 -9.60
N VAL A 51 -3.48 6.57 -9.64
CA VAL A 51 -2.40 7.55 -9.46
C VAL A 51 -2.92 8.64 -8.55
N HIS A 52 -2.30 8.75 -7.39
CA HIS A 52 -2.71 9.61 -6.30
C HIS A 52 -1.54 10.49 -5.89
N LYS A 53 -1.84 11.75 -5.59
CA LYS A 53 -0.94 12.61 -4.80
C LYS A 53 -1.44 12.55 -3.36
N SER A 54 -0.57 12.17 -2.44
CA SER A 54 -0.93 11.82 -1.06
C SER A 54 -0.03 12.51 -0.06
N ARG A 55 -0.59 12.79 1.12
CA ARG A 55 0.09 13.39 2.26
C ARG A 55 -0.24 12.65 3.55
N LEU A 56 0.80 12.46 4.37
CA LEU A 56 0.71 12.06 5.77
C LEU A 56 1.13 13.22 6.66
N GLU A 57 0.33 13.48 7.69
CA GLU A 57 0.73 14.40 8.76
C GLU A 57 1.86 13.79 9.61
N PRO A 58 2.62 14.61 10.36
CA PRO A 58 3.72 14.14 11.18
C PRO A 58 3.36 12.94 12.08
N GLY A 59 4.19 11.90 12.04
CA GLY A 59 4.00 10.69 12.85
C GLY A 59 2.81 9.80 12.45
N LYS A 60 2.09 10.13 11.37
CA LYS A 60 0.96 9.30 10.89
C LYS A 60 1.43 8.17 10.00
N GLU A 61 0.71 7.05 10.08
CA GLU A 61 0.92 5.88 9.25
C GLU A 61 0.06 5.94 7.98
N SER A 62 0.58 5.40 6.87
CA SER A 62 -0.11 5.34 5.58
C SER A 62 -1.37 4.47 5.58
N CYS A 63 -1.29 3.31 6.23
CA CYS A 63 -2.28 2.23 6.24
C CYS A 63 -1.87 1.17 7.27
N LEU A 64 -2.72 0.15 7.49
CA LEU A 64 -2.28 -1.07 8.17
C LEU A 64 -1.26 -1.80 7.27
N ASN A 65 -0.21 -2.39 7.87
CA ASN A 65 0.81 -3.12 7.12
C ASN A 65 0.17 -4.23 6.28
N HIS A 66 0.48 -4.29 4.99
CA HIS A 66 -0.19 -5.20 4.07
C HIS A 66 0.62 -5.57 2.83
N TYR A 67 0.16 -6.57 2.09
CA TYR A 67 0.60 -6.85 0.73
C TYR A 67 -0.56 -7.27 -0.16
N HIS A 68 -0.36 -7.14 -1.47
CA HIS A 68 -1.34 -7.47 -2.50
C HIS A 68 -0.99 -8.77 -3.23
N LEU A 69 -2.00 -9.61 -3.48
CA LEU A 69 -1.83 -10.81 -4.32
C LEU A 69 -2.07 -10.52 -5.81
N ASN A 70 -2.92 -9.56 -6.14
CA ASN A 70 -3.34 -9.30 -7.52
C ASN A 70 -2.76 -8.00 -8.08
N ASP A 71 -2.57 -7.01 -7.23
CA ASP A 71 -2.14 -5.67 -7.63
C ASP A 71 -0.66 -5.45 -7.29
N SER A 72 0.03 -4.74 -8.18
CA SER A 72 1.30 -4.08 -7.82
C SER A 72 1.01 -2.68 -7.31
N GLU A 73 1.79 -2.23 -6.33
CA GLU A 73 1.73 -0.88 -5.77
C GLU A 73 3.11 -0.22 -5.88
N TRP A 74 3.11 1.10 -5.95
CA TRP A 74 4.33 1.89 -5.98
C TRP A 74 4.15 3.22 -5.30
N MET A 75 5.25 3.74 -4.76
CA MET A 75 5.33 5.06 -4.12
C MET A 75 6.54 5.82 -4.64
N TYR A 76 6.40 7.13 -4.79
CA TYR A 76 7.51 8.03 -5.11
C TYR A 76 7.48 9.24 -4.19
N ILE A 77 8.54 9.46 -3.41
CA ILE A 77 8.55 10.49 -2.38
C ILE A 77 8.84 11.85 -2.99
N LEU A 78 7.93 12.80 -2.79
CA LEU A 78 8.01 14.16 -3.33
C LEU A 78 8.69 15.11 -2.33
N SER A 79 8.28 15.06 -1.06
CA SER A 79 8.85 15.90 -0.01
C SER A 79 8.65 15.30 1.39
N GLY A 80 9.40 15.83 2.36
CA GLY A 80 9.41 15.31 3.73
C GLY A 80 10.30 14.08 3.87
N THR A 81 10.17 13.42 5.02
CA THR A 81 10.94 12.21 5.37
C THR A 81 10.01 11.24 6.07
N GLY A 82 10.31 9.95 5.99
CA GLY A 82 9.54 8.93 6.70
C GLY A 82 10.34 7.66 6.92
N THR A 83 9.65 6.62 7.37
CA THR A 83 10.19 5.28 7.52
C THR A 83 9.28 4.31 6.79
N LEU A 84 9.83 3.56 5.84
CA LEU A 84 9.20 2.37 5.26
C LEU A 84 9.35 1.21 6.24
N ILE A 85 8.24 0.59 6.61
CA ILE A 85 8.20 -0.60 7.46
C ILE A 85 7.93 -1.79 6.55
N LEU A 86 8.83 -2.78 6.55
CA LEU A 86 8.70 -4.02 5.81
C LEU A 86 8.63 -5.20 6.77
N ILE A 87 7.72 -6.15 6.49
CA ILE A 87 7.55 -7.38 7.27
C ILE A 87 7.62 -8.57 6.31
N ASP A 88 8.53 -9.52 6.59
CA ASP A 88 8.57 -10.79 5.88
C ASP A 88 7.50 -11.75 6.44
N SER A 89 6.33 -11.71 5.83
CA SER A 89 5.19 -12.59 6.12
C SER A 89 5.19 -13.88 5.27
N SER A 90 6.23 -14.14 4.48
CA SER A 90 6.35 -15.38 3.70
C SER A 90 6.35 -16.67 4.55
N PRO A 91 6.85 -16.69 5.82
CA PRO A 91 6.70 -17.85 6.69
C PRO A 91 5.23 -18.23 6.97
N SER A 92 4.31 -17.26 6.99
CA SER A 92 2.88 -17.49 7.21
C SER A 92 2.23 -18.22 6.03
N LEU A 93 2.71 -18.02 4.81
CA LEU A 93 2.27 -18.76 3.62
C LEU A 93 2.88 -20.16 3.56
N LEU A 94 4.16 -20.29 3.91
CA LEU A 94 4.87 -21.56 3.89
C LEU A 94 4.39 -22.52 4.98
N SER A 95 3.91 -22.03 6.11
CA SER A 95 3.24 -22.85 7.14
C SER A 95 2.03 -23.63 6.62
N GLN A 96 1.40 -23.17 5.52
CA GLN A 96 0.24 -23.85 4.95
C GLN A 96 0.60 -24.92 3.90
N HIS A 97 1.81 -24.87 3.31
CA HIS A 97 2.18 -25.71 2.16
C HIS A 97 3.53 -26.45 2.28
N SER A 98 4.28 -26.24 3.36
CA SER A 98 5.59 -26.90 3.55
C SER A 98 5.45 -28.27 4.21
N LEU A 99 4.85 -29.21 3.50
CA LEU A 99 5.07 -30.63 3.80
C LEU A 99 5.99 -31.21 2.73
N PRO A 100 7.19 -31.73 3.09
CA PRO A 100 8.02 -32.46 2.16
C PRO A 100 7.25 -33.61 1.51
N PRO A 101 7.53 -33.96 0.23
CA PRO A 101 6.93 -35.12 -0.42
C PRO A 101 7.18 -36.38 0.42
N GLY A 102 6.11 -37.05 0.84
CA GLY A 102 6.19 -38.26 1.69
C GLY A 102 5.99 -38.01 3.20
N SER A 103 5.73 -36.78 3.63
CA SER A 103 5.30 -36.50 5.00
C SER A 103 3.88 -37.03 5.21
N SER A 104 3.66 -37.89 6.20
CA SER A 104 2.30 -38.28 6.58
C SER A 104 1.58 -37.06 7.18
N LEU A 105 0.33 -36.84 6.80
CA LEU A 105 -0.56 -35.85 7.42
C LEU A 105 -0.93 -36.19 8.89
N SER A 106 -0.22 -37.13 9.52
CA SER A 106 -0.50 -37.60 10.87
C SER A 106 0.34 -36.83 11.88
N GLY A 107 0.16 -35.51 11.93
CA GLY A 107 0.77 -34.63 12.91
C GLY A 107 0.03 -33.30 12.95
N PRO A 108 -0.11 -32.65 14.11
CA PRO A 108 -0.74 -31.34 14.19
C PRO A 108 0.08 -30.34 13.36
N ILE A 109 -0.59 -29.62 12.45
CA ILE A 109 0.00 -28.48 11.74
C ILE A 109 0.41 -27.46 12.81
N PRO A 110 1.69 -27.03 12.88
CA PRO A 110 2.09 -26.00 13.82
C PRO A 110 1.25 -24.74 13.61
N PRO A 111 0.87 -24.02 14.67
CA PRO A 111 0.15 -22.77 14.50
C PRO A 111 1.00 -21.80 13.66
N PRO A 112 0.36 -20.92 12.86
CA PRO A 112 1.10 -19.89 12.15
C PRO A 112 1.89 -19.03 13.16
N PRO A 113 3.05 -18.47 12.74
CA PRO A 113 3.80 -17.55 13.58
C PRO A 113 2.92 -16.36 13.98
N LYS A 114 3.14 -15.83 15.18
CA LYS A 114 2.44 -14.63 15.59
C LYS A 114 3.02 -13.41 14.84
N PRO A 115 2.22 -12.36 14.59
CA PRO A 115 2.69 -11.15 13.90
C PRO A 115 3.96 -10.55 14.51
N GLU A 116 4.04 -10.51 15.84
CA GLU A 116 5.18 -9.95 16.58
C GLU A 116 6.50 -10.72 16.40
N ASP A 117 6.42 -11.96 15.92
CA ASP A 117 7.58 -12.83 15.70
C ASP A 117 8.09 -12.76 14.24
N LEU A 118 7.40 -12.04 13.34
CA LEU A 118 7.80 -11.92 11.95
C LEU A 118 9.01 -10.99 11.77
N PRO A 119 9.97 -11.31 10.87
CA PRO A 119 11.10 -10.44 10.61
C PRO A 119 10.66 -9.06 10.12
N ARG A 120 11.13 -8.01 10.79
CA ARG A 120 10.85 -6.61 10.45
C ARG A 120 12.10 -5.87 9.99
N GLU A 121 11.95 -5.07 8.96
CA GLU A 121 12.95 -4.16 8.44
C GLU A 121 12.40 -2.73 8.37
N GLU A 122 13.24 -1.76 8.74
CA GLU A 122 12.91 -0.34 8.64
C GLU A 122 13.90 0.36 7.72
N ARG A 123 13.39 1.15 6.78
CA ARG A 123 14.20 1.94 5.86
C ARG A 123 13.81 3.40 5.92
N PRO A 124 14.75 4.33 6.10
CA PRO A 124 14.44 5.74 5.97
C PRO A 124 14.01 6.06 4.54
N LEU A 125 13.03 6.95 4.39
CA LEU A 125 12.51 7.50 3.15
C LEU A 125 12.80 8.99 3.08
N GLY A 126 13.17 9.47 1.90
CA GLY A 126 13.36 10.88 1.59
C GLY A 126 13.01 11.24 0.14
N PRO A 127 13.06 12.53 -0.22
CA PRO A 127 12.64 13.00 -1.54
C PRO A 127 13.46 12.36 -2.67
N GLY A 128 12.77 11.89 -3.70
CA GLY A 128 13.38 11.21 -4.85
C GLY A 128 13.43 9.68 -4.72
N ASP A 129 13.15 9.12 -3.54
CA ASP A 129 13.09 7.68 -3.34
C ASP A 129 11.86 7.07 -4.05
N PHE A 130 12.07 5.89 -4.63
CA PHE A 130 11.03 5.08 -5.25
C PHE A 130 10.91 3.75 -4.51
N VAL A 131 9.67 3.36 -4.21
CA VAL A 131 9.34 2.05 -3.64
C VAL A 131 8.42 1.33 -4.61
N GLY A 132 8.81 0.15 -5.07
CA GLY A 132 8.01 -0.70 -5.94
C GLY A 132 7.70 -2.02 -5.25
N LEU A 133 6.43 -2.42 -5.30
CA LEU A 133 5.91 -3.59 -4.61
C LEU A 133 5.17 -4.45 -5.63
N GLU A 134 5.76 -5.59 -5.96
CA GLU A 134 5.10 -6.55 -6.84
C GLU A 134 3.87 -7.15 -6.17
N GLY A 135 2.94 -7.65 -6.98
CA GLY A 135 1.84 -8.46 -6.48
C GLY A 135 2.22 -9.93 -6.41
N GLY A 136 1.40 -10.73 -5.74
CA GLY A 136 1.48 -12.19 -5.74
C GLY A 136 2.15 -12.77 -4.51
N ALA A 137 2.48 -14.07 -4.54
CA ALA A 137 2.99 -14.77 -3.36
C ALA A 137 4.36 -14.24 -2.88
N ALA A 138 5.18 -13.72 -3.79
CA ALA A 138 6.47 -13.12 -3.44
C ALA A 138 6.31 -11.80 -2.67
N ALA A 139 5.21 -11.07 -2.87
CA ALA A 139 4.89 -9.83 -2.16
C ALA A 139 4.81 -10.01 -0.65
N ALA A 140 4.52 -11.22 -0.17
CA ALA A 140 4.49 -11.54 1.26
C ALA A 140 5.84 -11.27 1.97
N ARG A 141 6.97 -11.28 1.24
CA ARG A 141 8.29 -10.91 1.81
C ARG A 141 8.42 -9.43 2.16
N TYR A 142 7.58 -8.60 1.54
CA TYR A 142 7.64 -7.14 1.61
C TYR A 142 6.25 -6.57 1.92
N SER A 143 5.57 -7.16 2.89
CA SER A 143 4.38 -6.53 3.46
C SER A 143 4.78 -5.19 4.05
N HIS A 144 4.02 -4.13 3.77
CA HIS A 144 4.52 -2.77 3.90
C HIS A 144 3.52 -1.81 4.52
N SER A 145 4.06 -0.83 5.25
CA SER A 145 3.42 0.42 5.61
C SER A 145 4.47 1.53 5.69
N MET A 146 4.05 2.79 5.82
CA MET A 146 4.97 3.91 6.01
C MET A 146 4.53 4.76 7.19
N ILE A 147 5.50 5.28 7.94
CA ILE A 147 5.27 6.27 9.01
C ILE A 147 5.95 7.57 8.61
N ALA A 148 5.21 8.67 8.64
CA ALA A 148 5.77 9.98 8.34
C ALA A 148 6.67 10.49 9.47
N GLY A 149 7.77 11.12 9.11
CA GLY A 149 8.66 11.82 10.03
C GLY A 149 8.05 13.11 10.58
N PRO A 150 8.83 13.91 11.33
CA PRO A 150 8.32 15.07 12.06
C PRO A 150 7.78 16.21 11.18
N GLY A 151 8.18 16.26 9.90
CA GLY A 151 7.69 17.25 8.93
C GLY A 151 6.49 16.78 8.09
N GLY A 152 6.00 15.56 8.32
CA GLY A 152 5.06 14.91 7.41
C GLY A 152 5.77 14.31 6.18
N LEU A 153 4.96 13.75 5.28
CA LEU A 153 5.44 13.09 4.07
C LEU A 153 4.47 13.35 2.92
N GLU A 154 4.97 13.84 1.78
CA GLU A 154 4.21 13.97 0.54
C GLU A 154 4.79 13.04 -0.52
N TYR A 155 3.93 12.29 -1.21
CA TYR A 155 4.34 11.25 -2.13
C TYR A 155 3.28 11.01 -3.21
N LEU A 156 3.73 10.49 -4.35
CA LEU A 156 2.86 9.83 -5.28
C LEU A 156 2.63 8.39 -4.82
N LEU A 157 1.40 7.93 -4.96
CA LEU A 157 0.99 6.56 -4.72
C LEU A 157 0.25 6.06 -5.95
N GLY A 158 0.56 4.86 -6.40
CA GLY A 158 -0.20 4.26 -7.48
C GLY A 158 -0.07 2.76 -7.52
N GLY A 159 -0.85 2.17 -8.40
CA GLY A 159 -0.92 0.72 -8.53
C GLY A 159 -1.94 0.31 -9.57
N VAL A 160 -1.93 -0.98 -9.91
CA VAL A 160 -2.99 -1.55 -10.76
C VAL A 160 -4.28 -1.60 -9.94
N LYS A 161 -5.42 -1.40 -10.60
CA LYS A 161 -6.76 -1.55 -10.00
C LYS A 161 -7.43 -2.80 -10.56
N THR A 162 -7.00 -3.99 -10.14
CA THR A 162 -7.71 -5.23 -10.50
C THR A 162 -8.93 -5.45 -9.62
N SER A 163 -9.93 -6.14 -10.16
CA SER A 163 -11.11 -6.57 -9.41
C SER A 163 -11.42 -8.03 -9.74
N PRO A 164 -11.49 -8.92 -8.74
CA PRO A 164 -11.24 -8.68 -7.31
C PRO A 164 -9.74 -8.48 -7.01
N ASN A 165 -9.42 -7.70 -5.96
CA ASN A 165 -8.09 -7.60 -5.37
C ASN A 165 -8.09 -8.27 -3.99
N VAL A 166 -7.12 -9.15 -3.74
CA VAL A 166 -6.89 -9.77 -2.43
C VAL A 166 -5.71 -9.08 -1.74
N CYS A 167 -6.01 -8.49 -0.59
CA CYS A 167 -5.04 -7.84 0.28
C CYS A 167 -4.93 -8.63 1.60
N THR A 168 -3.71 -8.83 2.10
CA THR A 168 -3.44 -9.54 3.35
C THR A 168 -2.77 -8.61 4.35
N TYR A 169 -3.19 -8.71 5.62
CA TYR A 169 -2.69 -7.91 6.73
C TYR A 169 -2.01 -8.86 7.72
N PRO A 170 -0.68 -8.93 7.78
CA PRO A 170 0.02 -9.78 8.73
C PRO A 170 0.02 -9.21 10.15
N GLU A 171 -0.36 -7.95 10.35
CA GLU A 171 -0.55 -7.28 11.65
C GLU A 171 -2.03 -7.15 12.05
#